data_AF-A0A7Z8D158-F1
#
_entry.id   AF-A0A7Z8D158-F1
#
_cell.length_a   1.000
_cell.length_b   1.000
_cell.length_c   1.000
_cell.angle_alpha   90.00
_cell.angle_beta   90.00
_cell.angle_gamma   90.00
#
_symmetry.space_group_name_H-M   'P 1'
#
loop_
_entity.id
_entity.type
_entity.pdbx_description
1 polymer ?
#
loop_
_entity_poly.entity_id
_entity_poly.type
_entity_poly.pdbx_seq_one_letter_code
_entity_poly.pdbx_strand_id
1 'polypeptide(L)'
;MSFYDDDRLKINYFQSSAPRIGTHLHLSNQKNEFFAVSKKILIKEKNYELLEKIMQRFSSIWEISSPVKHLEIELTEAELEWNAFYLNLKSCYDQIVWLDVQMEQIGKDKCIYYFDFIPIAKKESGFPLETNFENCLEQEFGSQKEILVFFLADLKKKLFPYVSTKKSIDKASNFNIQKEMRIPDRHFLDTSPRLQRIDNSTTQDTFKPTRLDIYGDKTRRSNNWIKKTLLFSCVLVIVLGEIALVRPKASFKAEIDGDSMLPTYYNTEKVVVAKSVKEIQRFDVVVFNYSKTENYIKRVIGLPGENIIYKDGELYVNDELVEDPYRVGNENFTLHEIAEVNTIPPNHYLVLGDNRNNSADSRSYGLINGLNFIGMVKEE
;
A
#
# COMPACT_ATOMS: atom_id res chain seq x y z
N MET A 1 9.44 27.55 39.57
CA MET A 1 9.45 28.41 38.37
C MET A 1 8.33 27.89 37.48
N SER A 2 7.21 28.62 37.40
CA SER A 2 5.91 28.11 36.96
C SER A 2 5.95 27.71 35.48
N PHE A 3 5.87 26.42 35.20
CA PHE A 3 5.45 25.95 33.89
C PHE A 3 3.99 26.34 33.74
N TYR A 4 3.72 27.34 32.91
CA TYR A 4 2.38 27.58 32.41
C TYR A 4 1.90 26.26 31.82
N ASP A 5 0.92 25.64 32.46
CA ASP A 5 0.18 24.54 31.85
C ASP A 5 -0.67 25.19 30.76
N ASP A 6 -0.04 25.33 29.60
CA ASP A 6 -0.72 25.90 28.45
C ASP A 6 -1.69 24.83 27.94
N ASP A 7 -2.96 24.91 28.35
CA ASP A 7 -4.05 24.02 27.93
C ASP A 7 -4.18 23.91 26.40
N ARG A 8 -3.53 24.83 25.68
CA ARG A 8 -3.43 24.88 24.22
C ARG A 8 -2.47 23.85 23.64
N LEU A 9 -1.59 23.21 24.42
CA LEU A 9 -0.60 22.25 23.94
C LEU A 9 -0.67 20.93 24.71
N LYS A 10 -1.06 19.86 24.01
CA LYS A 10 -1.05 18.49 24.52
C LYS A 10 -0.14 17.61 23.66
N ILE A 11 0.64 16.75 24.31
CA ILE A 11 1.48 15.77 23.64
C ILE A 11 1.08 14.39 24.15
N ASN A 12 0.65 13.53 23.24
CA ASN A 12 0.31 12.15 23.54
C ASN A 12 1.33 11.22 22.88
N TYR A 13 1.75 10.19 23.60
CA TYR A 13 2.62 9.15 23.07
C TYR A 13 1.87 7.83 23.05
N PHE A 14 2.02 7.09 21.96
CA PHE A 14 1.42 5.79 21.79
C PHE A 14 2.49 4.77 21.40
N GLN A 15 2.53 3.68 22.16
CA GLN A 15 3.32 2.51 21.84
C GLN A 15 2.56 1.64 20.82
N SER A 16 2.35 2.23 19.65
CA SER A 16 1.79 1.72 18.39
C SER A 16 1.17 2.92 17.67
N SER A 17 1.18 2.93 16.34
CA SER A 17 0.35 3.84 15.56
C SER A 17 -1.10 3.66 15.99
N ALA A 18 -1.64 4.65 16.71
CA ALA A 18 -2.97 4.56 17.31
C ALA A 18 -4.02 4.23 16.23
N PRO A 19 -5.09 3.48 16.55
CA PRO A 19 -6.10 3.04 15.58
C PRO A 19 -6.91 4.17 14.92
N ARG A 20 -6.62 5.44 15.25
CA ARG A 20 -7.39 6.60 14.80
C ARG A 20 -6.85 7.30 13.54
N ILE A 21 -5.68 6.91 13.03
CA ILE A 21 -5.13 7.52 11.81
C ILE A 21 -5.52 6.67 10.61
N GLY A 22 -6.55 7.16 9.91
CA GLY A 22 -7.02 6.62 8.66
C GLY A 22 -5.98 6.77 7.53
N THR A 23 -5.87 5.70 6.77
CA THR A 23 -5.63 5.67 5.32
C THR A 23 -4.25 5.91 4.73
N HIS A 24 -3.27 6.52 5.40
CA HIS A 24 -1.96 6.71 4.77
C HIS A 24 -0.78 6.56 5.73
N LEU A 25 -0.41 5.30 6.01
CA LEU A 25 0.96 4.77 5.90
C LEU A 25 0.96 3.32 6.35
N HIS A 26 1.35 2.42 5.44
CA HIS A 26 1.89 1.06 5.51
C HIS A 26 1.90 0.18 6.79
N LEU A 27 1.47 0.60 7.98
CA LEU A 27 1.61 -0.13 9.24
C LEU A 27 0.53 -1.19 9.48
N SER A 28 -0.71 -0.98 9.03
CA SER A 28 -1.73 -2.05 9.07
C SER A 28 -1.33 -3.21 8.15
N ASN A 29 -0.83 -2.90 6.95
CA ASN A 29 -0.28 -3.90 6.03
C ASN A 29 0.96 -4.57 6.63
N GLN A 30 1.89 -3.84 7.24
CA GLN A 30 3.08 -4.44 7.86
C GLN A 30 2.74 -5.33 9.06
N LYS A 31 1.77 -4.94 9.91
CA LYS A 31 1.28 -5.79 11.02
C LYS A 31 0.70 -7.08 10.47
N ASN A 32 -0.13 -6.98 9.43
CA ASN A 32 -0.78 -8.13 8.80
C ASN A 32 0.22 -9.01 8.03
N GLU A 33 1.21 -8.41 7.36
CA GLU A 33 2.30 -9.11 6.66
C GLU A 33 3.21 -9.82 7.66
N PHE A 34 3.60 -9.16 8.75
CA PHE A 34 4.41 -9.77 9.81
C PHE A 34 3.64 -10.89 10.51
N PHE A 35 2.34 -10.70 10.75
CA PHE A 35 1.46 -11.76 11.24
C PHE A 35 1.43 -12.95 10.28
N ALA A 36 1.23 -12.70 8.98
CA ALA A 36 1.15 -13.72 7.96
C ALA A 36 2.48 -14.49 7.81
N VAL A 37 3.63 -13.79 7.83
CA VAL A 37 4.96 -14.40 7.77
C VAL A 37 5.25 -15.22 9.02
N SER A 38 4.99 -14.68 10.21
CA SER A 38 5.18 -15.39 11.48
C SER A 38 4.33 -16.66 11.54
N LYS A 39 3.06 -16.57 11.11
CA LYS A 39 2.15 -17.72 10.99
C LYS A 39 2.70 -18.76 9.98
N LYS A 40 3.15 -18.33 8.80
CA LYS A 40 3.73 -19.23 7.78
C LYS A 40 4.96 -19.98 8.29
N ILE A 41 5.87 -19.30 9.01
CA ILE A 41 7.07 -19.92 9.60
C ILE A 41 6.69 -20.99 10.62
N LEU A 42 5.81 -20.66 11.57
CA LEU A 42 5.43 -21.57 12.65
C LEU A 42 4.62 -22.77 12.15
N ILE A 43 3.79 -22.59 11.11
CA ILE A 43 3.11 -23.69 10.41
C ILE A 43 4.14 -24.61 9.73
N LYS A 44 5.13 -24.04 9.02
CA LYS A 44 6.19 -24.81 8.36
C LYS A 44 7.01 -25.64 9.37
N GLU A 45 7.21 -25.12 10.57
CA GLU A 45 7.92 -25.81 11.66
C GLU A 45 7.04 -26.84 12.40
N LYS A 46 5.76 -26.98 12.05
CA LYS A 46 4.77 -27.86 12.71
C LYS A 46 4.64 -27.60 14.23
N ASN A 47 4.93 -26.38 14.68
CA ASN A 47 4.89 -26.01 16.10
C ASN A 47 3.56 -25.31 16.44
N TYR A 48 2.47 -26.07 16.38
CA TYR A 48 1.11 -25.55 16.51
C TYR A 48 0.77 -25.04 17.91
N GLU A 49 1.39 -25.59 18.95
CA GLU A 49 1.21 -25.13 20.33
C GLU A 49 1.82 -23.73 20.54
N LEU A 50 3.01 -23.49 19.99
CA LEU A 50 3.64 -22.17 20.02
C LEU A 50 2.89 -21.18 19.12
N LEU A 51 2.40 -21.64 17.96
CA LEU A 51 1.56 -20.83 17.07
C LEU A 51 0.31 -20.33 17.80
N GLU A 52 -0.40 -21.18 18.53
CA GLU A 52 -1.61 -20.79 19.25
C GLU A 52 -1.30 -19.76 20.35
N LYS A 53 -0.24 -19.97 21.13
CA LYS A 53 0.23 -19.04 22.18
C LYS A 53 0.64 -17.68 21.61
N ILE A 54 1.38 -17.69 20.50
CA ILE A 54 1.81 -16.46 19.81
C ILE A 54 0.60 -15.77 19.17
N MET A 55 -0.32 -16.49 18.52
CA MET A 55 -1.52 -15.91 17.92
C MET A 55 -2.44 -15.26 18.96
N GLN A 56 -2.64 -15.89 20.12
CA GLN A 56 -3.42 -15.31 21.23
C GLN A 56 -2.81 -14.02 21.78
N ARG A 57 -1.48 -13.89 21.71
CA ARG A 57 -0.73 -12.73 22.22
C ARG A 57 -0.16 -11.86 21.12
N PHE A 58 -0.54 -12.07 19.86
CA PHE A 58 0.19 -11.47 18.74
C PHE A 58 0.08 -9.96 18.75
N SER A 59 -1.07 -9.38 19.10
CA SER A 59 -1.16 -7.92 19.22
C SER A 59 -0.20 -7.40 20.28
N SER A 60 -0.14 -8.04 21.46
CA SER A 60 0.81 -7.67 22.51
C SER A 60 2.26 -7.88 22.11
N ILE A 61 2.57 -8.96 21.39
CA ILE A 61 3.91 -9.25 20.87
C ILE A 61 4.29 -8.20 19.81
N TRP A 62 3.39 -7.87 18.89
CA TRP A 62 3.56 -6.84 17.87
C TRP A 62 3.70 -5.44 18.48
N GLU A 63 2.93 -5.14 19.53
CA GLU A 63 3.03 -3.88 20.29
C GLU A 63 4.41 -3.73 20.95
N ILE A 64 4.98 -4.84 21.43
CA ILE A 64 6.33 -4.90 21.97
C ILE A 64 7.39 -4.85 20.85
N SER A 65 7.15 -5.54 19.73
CA SER A 65 8.13 -5.76 18.65
C SER A 65 8.09 -4.72 17.53
N SER A 66 7.08 -3.83 17.49
CA SER A 66 6.99 -2.81 16.44
C SER A 66 8.11 -1.78 16.64
N PRO A 67 9.02 -1.62 15.66
CA PRO A 67 10.05 -0.60 15.73
C PRO A 67 9.46 0.82 15.57
N VAL A 68 8.28 0.95 14.93
CA VAL A 68 7.65 2.25 14.73
C VAL A 68 6.83 2.65 15.96
N LYS A 69 7.07 3.87 16.42
CA LYS A 69 6.40 4.56 17.52
C LYS A 69 5.67 5.78 16.99
N HIS A 70 4.65 6.21 17.75
CA HIS A 70 3.75 7.29 17.33
C HIS A 70 3.64 8.37 18.40
N LEU A 71 3.64 9.63 17.97
CA LEU A 71 3.46 10.80 18.82
C LEU A 71 2.44 11.74 18.20
N GLU A 72 1.52 12.24 19.01
CA GLU A 72 0.55 13.27 18.64
C GLU A 72 0.85 14.56 19.39
N ILE A 73 0.88 15.68 18.67
CA ILE A 73 0.99 17.02 19.23
C ILE A 73 -0.27 17.79 18.84
N GLU A 74 -1.12 18.04 19.83
CA GLU A 74 -2.35 18.80 19.69
C GLU A 74 -2.10 20.26 20.09
N LEU A 75 -2.44 21.17 19.17
CA LEU A 75 -2.42 22.61 19.36
C LEU A 75 -3.83 23.20 19.24
N THR A 76 -4.22 24.03 20.19
CA THR A 76 -5.49 24.77 20.19
C THR A 76 -5.22 26.27 20.20
N GLU A 77 -5.85 27.02 19.29
CA GLU A 77 -5.67 28.46 19.07
C GLU A 77 -4.21 28.89 18.84
N ALA A 78 -3.39 27.96 18.36
CA ALA A 78 -1.96 28.14 18.16
C ALA A 78 -1.49 27.56 16.84
N GLU A 79 -0.39 28.09 16.33
CA GLU A 79 0.30 27.63 15.12
C GLU A 79 1.71 27.18 15.46
N LEU A 80 2.17 26.15 14.76
CA LEU A 80 3.52 25.62 14.87
C LEU A 80 4.34 26.10 13.67
N GLU A 81 5.48 26.74 13.91
CA GLU A 81 6.48 27.01 12.87
C GLU A 81 7.18 25.69 12.45
N TRP A 82 6.44 24.89 11.69
CA TRP A 82 6.76 23.49 11.43
C TRP A 82 8.19 23.26 10.91
N ASN A 83 8.58 23.96 9.86
CA ASN A 83 9.88 23.76 9.23
C ASN A 83 11.05 24.03 10.20
N ALA A 84 10.90 25.04 11.06
CA ALA A 84 11.92 25.39 12.04
C ALA A 84 11.96 24.39 13.19
N PHE A 85 10.79 23.93 13.65
CA PHE A 85 10.69 22.90 14.68
C PHE A 85 11.24 21.55 14.20
N TYR A 86 10.91 21.12 12.98
CA TYR A 86 11.37 19.84 12.42
C TYR A 86 12.90 19.76 12.32
N LEU A 87 13.55 20.87 11.91
CA LEU A 87 15.00 20.96 11.86
C LEU A 87 15.63 20.86 13.26
N ASN A 88 15.02 21.50 14.26
CA ASN A 88 15.44 21.38 15.65
C ASN A 88 15.27 19.95 16.17
N LEU A 89 14.09 19.35 15.95
CA LEU A 89 13.72 18.00 16.36
C LEU A 89 14.74 16.97 15.86
N LYS A 90 15.13 17.03 14.58
CA LYS A 90 16.16 16.15 14.00
C LYS A 90 17.54 16.32 14.63
N SER A 91 17.89 17.52 15.07
CA SER A 91 19.19 17.80 15.69
C SER A 91 19.25 17.47 17.18
N CYS A 92 18.10 17.32 17.83
CA CYS A 92 17.98 17.11 19.27
C CYS A 92 17.79 15.64 19.65
N TYR A 93 17.42 14.78 18.71
CA TYR A 93 17.15 13.36 18.93
C TYR A 93 17.83 12.50 17.88
N ASP A 94 19.16 12.45 17.89
CA ASP A 94 19.98 11.66 16.94
C ASP A 94 19.71 10.15 16.98
N GLN A 95 19.16 9.68 18.09
CA GLN A 95 18.74 8.31 18.36
C GLN A 95 17.31 8.00 17.88
N ILE A 96 16.66 8.94 17.20
CA ILE A 96 15.32 8.77 16.64
C ILE A 96 15.34 9.06 15.14
N VAL A 97 14.88 8.10 14.35
CA VAL A 97 14.61 8.29 12.92
C VAL A 97 13.15 8.68 12.75
N TRP A 98 12.91 9.95 12.48
CA TRP A 98 11.60 10.48 12.13
C TRP A 98 11.22 10.07 10.71
N LEU A 99 10.14 9.30 10.57
CA LEU A 99 9.71 8.66 9.33
C LEU A 99 8.74 9.53 8.53
N ASP A 100 7.60 9.85 9.13
CA ASP A 100 6.57 10.67 8.52
C ASP A 100 5.99 11.66 9.53
N VAL A 101 5.51 12.78 8.99
CA VAL A 101 4.81 13.80 9.77
C VAL A 101 3.61 14.29 9.01
N GLN A 102 2.45 14.22 9.66
CA GLN A 102 1.18 14.66 9.11
C GLN A 102 0.56 15.73 9.99
N MET A 103 -0.24 16.60 9.40
CA MET A 103 -1.00 17.62 10.13
C MET A 103 -2.46 17.57 9.70
N GLU A 104 -3.35 17.51 10.69
CA GLU A 104 -4.79 17.57 10.50
C GLU A 104 -5.35 18.81 11.21
N GLN A 105 -6.04 19.64 10.44
CA GLN A 105 -6.76 20.80 10.95
C GLN A 105 -8.20 20.38 11.32
N ILE A 106 -8.50 20.40 12.62
CA ILE A 106 -9.84 20.11 13.16
C ILE A 106 -10.54 21.43 13.45
N GLY A 107 -11.48 21.81 12.58
CA GLY A 107 -12.15 23.11 12.68
C GLY A 107 -11.20 24.29 12.48
N LYS A 108 -11.50 25.47 13.05
CA LYS A 108 -10.69 26.68 12.85
C LYS A 108 -9.51 26.79 13.82
N ASP A 109 -9.66 26.20 14.99
CA ASP A 109 -8.83 26.52 16.14
C ASP A 109 -7.95 25.37 16.58
N LYS A 110 -8.17 24.12 16.13
CA LYS A 110 -7.40 22.96 16.57
C LYS A 110 -6.60 22.33 15.44
N CYS A 111 -5.31 22.08 15.67
CA CYS A 111 -4.43 21.35 14.77
C CYS A 111 -3.83 20.16 15.52
N ILE A 112 -3.75 19.00 14.88
CA ILE A 112 -3.02 17.84 15.40
C ILE A 112 -1.88 17.52 14.45
N TYR A 113 -0.68 17.40 15.00
CA TYR A 113 0.50 16.93 14.28
C TYR A 113 0.82 15.51 14.71
N TYR A 114 0.96 14.63 13.75
CA TYR A 114 1.21 13.20 13.92
C TYR A 114 2.65 12.90 13.51
N PHE A 115 3.39 12.17 14.34
CA PHE A 115 4.78 11.82 14.08
C PHE A 115 4.99 10.33 14.22
N ASP A 116 5.47 9.71 13.15
CA ASP A 116 5.94 8.33 13.15
C ASP A 116 7.46 8.30 13.22
N PHE A 117 8.02 7.45 14.08
CA PHE A 117 9.47 7.37 14.25
C PHE A 117 9.96 6.01 14.70
N ILE A 118 11.24 5.72 14.47
CA ILE A 118 11.94 4.51 14.93
C ILE A 118 13.06 4.90 15.90
N PRO A 119 13.10 4.34 17.13
CA PRO A 119 14.22 4.53 18.03
C PRO A 119 15.41 3.64 17.65
N ILE A 120 16.61 4.21 17.71
CA ILE A 120 17.89 3.54 17.47
C ILE A 120 18.72 3.56 18.76
N ALA A 121 18.93 2.40 19.39
CA ALA A 121 19.91 2.29 20.46
C ALA A 121 21.33 2.37 19.88
N LYS A 122 22.18 3.24 20.45
CA LYS A 122 23.57 3.43 20.00
C LYS A 122 24.49 2.27 20.43
N LYS A 123 24.07 1.43 21.40
CA LYS A 123 24.95 0.46 22.09
C LYS A 123 24.40 -0.98 22.23
N GLU A 124 23.53 -1.45 21.36
CA GLU A 124 23.12 -2.87 21.40
C GLU A 124 24.04 -3.77 20.56
N SER A 125 24.55 -4.82 21.19
CA SER A 125 25.11 -6.00 20.50
C SER A 125 23.98 -7.02 20.33
N GLY A 126 23.05 -6.71 19.42
CA GLY A 126 21.81 -7.46 19.22
C GLY A 126 21.07 -7.01 17.97
N PHE A 127 20.05 -7.77 17.57
CA PHE A 127 19.28 -7.49 16.35
C PHE A 127 18.51 -6.16 16.51
N PRO A 128 18.56 -5.22 15.55
CA PRO A 128 18.02 -3.85 15.68
C PRO A 128 16.48 -3.73 15.80
N LEU A 129 15.78 -4.85 15.98
CA LEU A 129 14.33 -4.92 16.21
C LEU A 129 13.96 -5.15 17.69
N GLU A 130 14.93 -5.32 18.59
CA GLU A 130 14.71 -5.44 20.04
C GLU A 130 14.77 -4.10 20.78
N THR A 131 14.95 -2.99 20.06
CA THR A 131 15.12 -1.66 20.64
C THR A 131 13.87 -1.18 21.38
N ASN A 132 13.85 -1.44 22.69
CA ASN A 132 12.92 -0.81 23.60
C ASN A 132 13.18 0.71 23.58
N PHE A 133 12.14 1.50 23.28
CA PHE A 133 12.24 2.96 23.24
C PHE A 133 12.74 3.52 24.57
N GLU A 134 12.34 2.93 25.70
CA GLU A 134 12.83 3.32 27.02
C GLU A 134 14.35 3.13 27.13
N ASN A 135 14.90 1.99 26.67
CA ASN A 135 16.34 1.75 26.66
C ASN A 135 17.07 2.78 25.78
N CYS A 136 16.49 3.16 24.65
CA CYS A 136 17.01 4.21 23.78
C CYS A 136 17.06 5.57 24.51
N LEU A 137 15.99 5.92 25.23
CA LEU A 137 15.92 7.15 26.02
C LEU A 137 16.87 7.12 27.21
N GLU A 138 17.02 5.99 27.90
CA GLU A 138 17.97 5.83 29.01
C GLU A 138 19.43 5.99 28.56
N GLN A 139 19.78 5.56 27.34
CA GLN A 139 21.11 5.80 26.78
C GLN A 139 21.39 7.29 26.54
N GLU A 140 20.35 8.08 26.25
CA GLU A 140 20.48 9.52 25.98
C GLU A 140 20.43 10.37 27.26
N PHE A 141 19.45 10.10 28.13
CA PHE A 141 19.15 10.91 29.32
C PHE A 141 19.66 10.31 30.63
N GLY A 142 20.28 9.13 30.57
CA GLY A 142 20.59 8.31 31.74
C GLY A 142 19.35 7.59 32.30
N SER A 143 19.56 6.66 33.23
CA SER A 143 18.46 5.97 33.91
C SER A 143 17.66 6.96 34.77
N GLN A 144 16.40 7.18 34.41
CA GLN A 144 15.46 8.03 35.13
C GLN A 144 14.23 7.22 35.55
N LYS A 145 13.65 7.55 36.70
CA LYS A 145 12.32 7.03 37.06
C LYS A 145 11.29 7.69 36.12
N GLU A 146 10.49 6.89 35.43
CA GLU A 146 9.49 7.36 34.45
C GLU A 146 10.13 8.12 33.25
N ILE A 147 11.14 7.51 32.62
CA ILE A 147 11.91 8.07 31.49
C ILE A 147 11.05 8.61 30.33
N LEU A 148 9.90 7.99 30.05
CA LEU A 148 8.94 8.46 29.04
C LEU A 148 8.33 9.81 29.39
N VAL A 149 7.94 10.01 30.66
CA VAL A 149 7.37 11.28 31.14
C VAL A 149 8.41 12.39 31.03
N PHE A 150 9.68 12.08 31.36
CA PHE A 150 10.79 13.00 31.19
C PHE A 150 10.99 13.40 29.71
N PHE A 151 10.99 12.42 28.80
CA PHE A 151 11.09 12.67 27.37
C PHE A 151 9.96 13.59 26.86
N LEU A 152 8.72 13.32 27.23
CA LEU A 152 7.58 14.16 26.83
C LEU A 152 7.68 15.59 27.37
N ALA A 153 8.16 15.76 28.60
CA ALA A 153 8.40 17.08 29.18
C ALA A 153 9.53 17.84 28.47
N ASP A 154 10.64 17.15 28.13
CA ASP A 154 11.75 17.74 27.37
C ASP A 154 11.32 18.13 25.95
N LEU A 155 10.54 17.27 25.30
CA LEU A 155 9.96 17.54 23.98
C LEU A 155 9.01 18.75 24.04
N LYS A 156 8.12 18.82 25.03
CA LYS A 156 7.23 19.98 25.25
C LYS A 156 8.05 21.26 25.39
N LYS A 157 9.15 21.22 26.14
CA LYS A 157 10.05 22.38 26.32
C LYS A 157 10.74 22.80 25.02
N LYS A 158 11.18 21.86 24.18
CA LYS A 158 11.82 22.12 22.89
C LYS A 158 10.85 22.59 21.80
N LEU A 159 9.60 22.16 21.89
CA LEU A 159 8.51 22.57 21.00
C LEU A 159 8.05 24.00 21.28
N PHE A 160 7.96 24.39 22.55
CA PHE A 160 7.36 25.66 22.98
C PHE A 160 7.87 26.93 22.23
N PRO A 161 9.17 27.10 21.91
CA PRO A 161 9.66 28.26 21.16
C PRO A 161 9.09 28.40 19.74
N TYR A 162 8.55 27.32 19.18
CA TYR A 162 8.01 27.26 17.83
C TYR A 162 6.47 27.39 17.79
N VAL A 163 5.83 27.48 18.95
CA VAL A 163 4.38 27.64 19.07
C VAL A 163 4.05 29.12 19.22
N SER A 164 3.22 29.64 18.31
CA SER A 164 2.76 31.03 18.32
C SER A 164 1.24 31.10 18.40
N THR A 165 0.68 32.18 18.95
CA THR A 165 -0.78 32.36 19.02
C THR A 165 -1.33 32.75 17.65
N LYS A 166 -2.45 32.15 17.24
CA LYS A 166 -3.18 32.61 16.04
C LYS A 166 -3.68 34.04 16.29
N LYS A 167 -2.97 35.04 15.74
CA LYS A 167 -3.57 36.37 15.56
C LYS A 167 -4.62 36.25 14.47
N SER A 168 -5.84 36.69 14.75
CA SER A 168 -6.93 36.74 13.78
C SER A 168 -6.48 37.51 12.53
N ILE A 169 -6.20 36.80 11.45
CA ILE A 169 -5.97 37.39 10.12
C ILE A 169 -7.08 36.91 9.21
N ASP A 170 -8.07 37.78 9.03
CA ASP A 170 -8.97 37.75 7.88
C ASP A 170 -8.17 38.01 6.59
N LYS A 171 -8.51 37.21 5.57
CA LYS A 171 -8.29 37.36 4.12
C LYS A 171 -6.90 37.08 3.51
N ALA A 172 -6.96 36.08 2.62
CA ALA A 172 -6.28 35.96 1.33
C ALA A 172 -4.81 35.53 1.31
N SER A 173 -4.59 34.22 1.18
CA SER A 173 -3.69 33.69 0.14
C SER A 173 -3.94 32.19 -0.04
N ASN A 174 -4.56 31.83 -1.16
CA ASN A 174 -4.48 30.49 -1.72
C ASN A 174 -3.01 30.21 -2.05
N PHE A 175 -2.34 29.35 -1.28
CA PHE A 175 -1.11 28.69 -1.74
C PHE A 175 -1.34 27.18 -1.79
N ASN A 176 -1.65 26.73 -3.00
CA ASN A 176 -1.52 25.34 -3.41
C ASN A 176 -0.05 24.91 -3.25
N ILE A 177 0.22 23.95 -2.36
CA ILE A 177 1.48 23.19 -2.35
C ILE A 177 1.12 21.71 -2.49
N GLN A 178 0.76 21.33 -3.72
CA GLN A 178 1.00 19.99 -4.24
C GLN A 178 1.90 20.15 -5.46
N LYS A 179 3.22 20.20 -5.24
CA LYS A 179 4.20 19.87 -6.28
C LYS A 179 5.56 19.52 -5.69
N GLU A 180 5.90 18.23 -5.82
CA GLU A 180 7.22 17.64 -6.02
C GLU A 180 8.37 18.06 -5.08
N MET A 181 8.79 17.14 -4.21
CA MET A 181 10.20 17.01 -3.82
C MET A 181 10.70 15.61 -4.16
N ARG A 182 11.40 15.52 -5.30
CA ARG A 182 12.31 14.43 -5.64
C ARG A 182 13.52 14.49 -4.71
N ILE A 183 13.93 13.33 -4.23
CA ILE A 183 15.20 13.07 -3.56
C ILE A 183 16.34 13.43 -4.54
N PRO A 184 17.35 14.23 -4.15
CA PRO A 184 18.47 14.55 -5.03
C PRO A 184 19.46 13.38 -5.09
N ASP A 185 19.75 12.94 -6.31
CA ASP A 185 20.83 12.00 -6.60
C ASP A 185 22.21 12.63 -6.33
N ARG A 186 23.10 11.82 -5.77
CA ARG A 186 24.51 12.14 -5.53
C ARG A 186 25.26 12.28 -6.86
N HIS A 187 25.96 13.39 -7.06
CA HIS A 187 27.01 13.50 -8.06
C HIS A 187 28.38 13.52 -7.39
N PHE A 188 29.34 12.73 -7.90
CA PHE A 188 30.76 13.08 -7.91
C PHE A 188 31.51 12.40 -9.06
N LEU A 189 32.49 13.15 -9.60
CA LEU A 189 33.55 12.86 -10.60
C LEU A 189 33.12 13.02 -12.07
N ASP A 190 33.35 14.16 -12.73
CA ASP A 190 34.60 14.82 -13.18
C ASP A 190 35.20 14.20 -14.46
N THR A 191 35.15 14.94 -15.58
CA THR A 191 36.32 15.44 -16.35
C THR A 191 35.89 16.09 -17.68
N SER A 192 36.37 17.32 -17.89
CA SER A 192 36.32 18.17 -19.13
C SER A 192 37.31 17.64 -20.21
N PRO A 193 37.46 18.17 -21.47
CA PRO A 193 37.25 19.55 -22.01
C PRO A 193 36.59 19.67 -23.42
N ARG A 194 35.83 20.72 -23.79
CA ARG A 194 36.12 22.15 -24.14
C ARG A 194 36.61 22.41 -25.59
N LEU A 195 36.05 23.48 -26.20
CA LEU A 195 36.45 24.28 -27.40
C LEU A 195 35.82 23.82 -28.75
N GLN A 196 35.38 24.67 -29.70
CA GLN A 196 35.60 26.10 -29.97
C GLN A 196 34.57 26.67 -30.99
N ARG A 197 34.32 27.99 -30.91
CA ARG A 197 33.61 28.86 -31.89
C ARG A 197 34.40 29.01 -33.20
N ILE A 198 33.72 29.19 -34.34
CA ILE A 198 34.17 30.07 -35.44
C ILE A 198 32.93 30.73 -36.11
N ASP A 199 32.87 32.06 -36.06
CA ASP A 199 32.08 32.94 -36.93
C ASP A 199 32.88 33.24 -38.22
N ASN A 200 32.22 33.64 -39.33
CA ASN A 200 32.74 34.64 -40.28
C ASN A 200 31.71 35.07 -41.36
N SER A 201 31.25 36.31 -41.20
CA SER A 201 31.13 37.43 -42.16
C SER A 201 31.12 37.25 -43.70
N THR A 202 30.08 37.86 -44.30
CA THR A 202 30.07 38.99 -45.28
C THR A 202 30.70 38.82 -46.68
N THR A 203 29.92 39.02 -47.75
CA THR A 203 30.00 40.19 -48.71
C THR A 203 29.06 40.04 -49.92
N GLN A 204 28.57 41.20 -50.40
CA GLN A 204 27.61 41.44 -51.48
C GLN A 204 28.27 41.66 -52.85
N ASP A 205 27.41 41.65 -53.88
CA ASP A 205 27.44 42.37 -55.18
C ASP A 205 28.09 41.73 -56.42
N THR A 206 27.29 41.52 -57.49
CA THR A 206 27.27 42.34 -58.72
C THR A 206 26.36 41.73 -59.83
N PHE A 207 26.11 42.53 -60.88
CA PHE A 207 24.95 42.62 -61.78
C PHE A 207 24.99 41.72 -63.05
N LYS A 208 23.80 41.41 -63.62
CA LYS A 208 23.44 40.63 -64.87
C LYS A 208 23.92 41.27 -66.21
N PRO A 209 23.71 40.76 -67.46
CA PRO A 209 22.96 39.57 -67.99
C PRO A 209 23.62 38.76 -69.16
N THR A 210 22.86 37.78 -69.73
CA THR A 210 22.96 37.09 -71.07
C THR A 210 23.67 35.71 -71.03
N ARG A 211 23.16 34.56 -71.52
CA ARG A 211 22.27 34.20 -72.64
C ARG A 211 21.56 32.83 -72.37
N LEU A 212 20.42 32.62 -73.03
CA LEU A 212 19.62 31.38 -73.08
C LEU A 212 20.44 30.12 -73.40
N ASP A 213 20.11 29.01 -72.73
CA ASP A 213 19.93 27.72 -73.39
C ASP A 213 18.76 26.97 -72.75
N ILE A 214 17.75 26.69 -73.56
CA ILE A 214 16.64 25.81 -73.24
C ILE A 214 17.08 24.42 -73.66
N TYR A 215 17.36 23.54 -72.69
CA TYR A 215 17.27 22.09 -72.89
C TYR A 215 16.63 21.48 -71.66
N GLY A 216 15.46 20.86 -71.87
CA GLY A 216 14.63 20.32 -70.81
C GLY A 216 15.33 19.16 -70.10
N ASP A 217 15.39 19.23 -68.77
CA ASP A 217 15.51 18.04 -67.94
C ASP A 217 14.18 17.78 -67.24
N LYS A 218 13.59 16.64 -67.58
CA LYS A 218 12.34 16.15 -67.01
C LYS A 218 12.57 15.93 -65.52
N THR A 219 11.79 16.61 -64.70
CA THR A 219 11.71 16.43 -63.24
C THR A 219 11.70 14.95 -62.85
N ARG A 220 12.83 14.39 -62.45
CA ARG A 220 12.87 13.16 -61.65
C ARG A 220 12.77 13.58 -60.19
N ARG A 221 11.60 14.10 -59.81
CA ARG A 221 11.22 14.33 -58.41
C ARG A 221 11.22 12.94 -57.76
N SER A 222 12.32 12.60 -57.08
CA SER A 222 12.43 11.32 -56.39
C SER A 222 11.24 11.17 -55.45
N ASN A 223 10.43 10.12 -55.65
CA ASN A 223 9.23 9.78 -54.87
C ASN A 223 9.58 9.34 -53.43
N ASN A 224 10.63 9.92 -52.85
CA ASN A 224 11.07 9.72 -51.48
C ASN A 224 9.97 10.11 -50.48
N TRP A 225 9.13 11.09 -50.80
CA TRP A 225 8.02 11.47 -49.93
C TRP A 225 6.95 10.36 -49.87
N ILE A 226 6.57 9.78 -51.01
CA ILE A 226 5.61 8.66 -51.08
C ILE A 226 6.15 7.43 -50.33
N LYS A 227 7.44 7.10 -50.53
CA LYS A 227 8.10 5.99 -49.82
C LYS A 227 8.17 6.24 -48.31
N LYS A 228 8.45 7.48 -47.88
CA LYS A 228 8.46 7.86 -46.45
C LYS A 228 7.06 7.81 -45.84
N THR A 229 6.05 8.27 -46.55
CA THR A 229 4.65 8.21 -46.11
C THR A 229 4.16 6.77 -46.00
N LEU A 230 4.47 5.92 -46.97
CA LEU A 230 4.16 4.48 -46.91
C LEU A 230 4.86 3.80 -45.74
N LEU A 231 6.16 4.04 -45.55
CA LEU A 231 6.92 3.47 -44.43
C LEU A 231 6.33 3.89 -43.08
N PHE A 232 6.00 5.18 -42.92
CA PHE A 232 5.37 5.72 -41.72
C PHE A 232 4.01 5.07 -41.46
N SER A 233 3.18 4.88 -42.51
CA SER A 233 1.88 4.22 -42.38
C SER A 233 2.02 2.75 -41.96
N CYS A 234 3.02 2.03 -42.47
CA CYS A 234 3.28 0.64 -42.06
C CYS A 234 3.71 0.56 -40.59
N VAL A 235 4.61 1.45 -40.14
CA VAL A 235 5.03 1.51 -38.73
C VAL A 235 3.83 1.85 -37.83
N LEU A 236 2.98 2.78 -38.23
CA LEU A 236 1.78 3.15 -37.49
C LEU A 236 0.81 1.97 -37.36
N VAL A 237 0.58 1.21 -38.43
CA VAL A 237 -0.28 0.01 -38.40
C VAL A 237 0.29 -1.07 -37.49
N ILE A 238 1.61 -1.27 -37.49
CA ILE A 238 2.28 -2.22 -36.59
C ILE A 238 2.11 -1.77 -35.13
N VAL A 239 2.38 -0.50 -34.82
CA VAL A 239 2.22 0.05 -33.46
C VAL A 239 0.76 -0.02 -32.99
N LEU A 240 -0.20 0.34 -33.84
CA LEU A 240 -1.62 0.22 -33.52
C LEU A 240 -2.06 -1.24 -33.38
N GLY A 241 -1.49 -2.14 -34.17
CA GLY A 241 -1.71 -3.58 -34.07
C GLY A 241 -1.23 -4.16 -32.74
N GLU A 242 -0.02 -3.77 -32.30
CA GLU A 242 0.52 -4.13 -30.98
C GLU A 242 -0.37 -3.60 -29.85
N ILE A 243 -0.77 -2.33 -29.91
CA ILE A 243 -1.68 -1.71 -28.91
C ILE A 243 -3.04 -2.43 -28.89
N ALA A 244 -3.58 -2.84 -30.04
CA ALA A 244 -4.84 -3.58 -30.13
C ALA A 244 -4.73 -5.04 -29.66
N LEU A 245 -3.54 -5.65 -29.78
CA LEU A 245 -3.25 -6.99 -29.30
C LEU A 245 -3.09 -7.02 -27.78
N VAL A 246 -2.57 -5.94 -27.19
CA VAL A 246 -2.68 -5.64 -25.76
C VAL A 246 -4.12 -5.20 -25.47
N ARG A 247 -5.08 -6.12 -25.67
CA ARG A 247 -6.41 -5.97 -25.08
C ARG A 247 -6.18 -5.73 -23.59
N PRO A 248 -6.67 -4.64 -22.98
CA PRO A 248 -6.65 -4.53 -21.54
C PRO A 248 -7.39 -5.76 -21.04
N LYS A 249 -6.68 -6.69 -20.38
CA LYS A 249 -7.29 -7.79 -19.66
C LYS A 249 -8.18 -7.10 -18.64
N ALA A 250 -9.46 -6.94 -18.95
CA ALA A 250 -10.32 -5.98 -18.26
C ALA A 250 -10.36 -6.39 -16.78
N SER A 251 -9.58 -5.70 -15.98
CA SER A 251 -9.54 -5.84 -14.54
C SER A 251 -10.02 -4.54 -13.93
N PHE A 252 -10.70 -4.65 -12.81
CA PHE A 252 -11.15 -3.48 -12.06
C PHE A 252 -10.71 -3.63 -10.61
N LYS A 253 -10.57 -2.50 -9.92
CA LYS A 253 -10.32 -2.49 -8.49
C LYS A 253 -11.66 -2.57 -7.77
N ALA A 254 -11.76 -3.46 -6.80
CA ALA A 254 -12.90 -3.58 -5.91
C ALA A 254 -12.43 -3.37 -4.47
N GLU A 255 -13.30 -2.83 -3.62
CA GLU A 255 -13.07 -2.73 -2.18
C GLU A 255 -13.84 -3.86 -1.50
N ILE A 256 -13.20 -4.52 -0.53
CA ILE A 256 -13.80 -5.58 0.26
C ILE A 256 -14.65 -4.96 1.37
N ASP A 257 -15.88 -5.43 1.49
CA ASP A 257 -16.81 -5.05 2.57
C ASP A 257 -17.11 -6.28 3.43
N GLY A 258 -16.71 -6.21 4.70
CA GLY A 258 -16.92 -7.24 5.72
C GLY A 258 -15.77 -8.23 5.96
N ASP A 259 -15.95 -9.09 6.96
CA ASP A 259 -14.88 -9.90 7.58
C ASP A 259 -14.86 -11.37 7.13
N SER A 260 -15.73 -11.76 6.20
CA SER A 260 -15.94 -13.17 5.81
C SER A 260 -14.71 -13.83 5.16
N MET A 261 -13.76 -13.03 4.69
CA MET A 261 -12.53 -13.49 4.05
C MET A 261 -11.28 -13.30 4.93
N LEU A 262 -11.44 -12.90 6.20
CA LEU A 262 -10.30 -12.84 7.12
C LEU A 262 -9.69 -14.24 7.32
N PRO A 263 -8.36 -14.36 7.44
CA PRO A 263 -7.36 -13.28 7.42
C PRO A 263 -6.80 -12.98 6.02
N THR A 264 -7.35 -13.58 4.96
CA THR A 264 -6.82 -13.42 3.59
C THR A 264 -7.13 -12.03 3.04
N TYR A 265 -8.36 -11.56 3.21
CA TYR A 265 -8.76 -10.21 2.82
C TYR A 265 -9.44 -9.50 3.98
N TYR A 266 -9.02 -8.26 4.23
CA TYR A 266 -9.54 -7.41 5.29
C TYR A 266 -10.64 -6.48 4.79
N ASN A 267 -11.53 -6.08 5.69
CA ASN A 267 -12.50 -5.03 5.39
C ASN A 267 -11.78 -3.75 4.91
N THR A 268 -12.34 -3.07 3.90
CA THR A 268 -11.78 -1.90 3.19
C THR A 268 -10.53 -2.17 2.33
N GLU A 269 -10.07 -3.42 2.27
CA GLU A 269 -8.95 -3.80 1.40
C GLU A 269 -9.33 -3.65 -0.08
N LYS A 270 -8.39 -3.19 -0.91
CA LYS A 270 -8.61 -3.03 -2.35
C LYS A 270 -7.95 -4.17 -3.11
N VAL A 271 -8.76 -4.92 -3.85
CA VAL A 271 -8.31 -6.06 -4.65
C VAL A 271 -8.46 -5.79 -6.14
N VAL A 272 -7.59 -6.41 -6.95
CA VAL A 272 -7.69 -6.37 -8.41
C VAL A 272 -8.45 -7.60 -8.90
N VAL A 273 -9.61 -7.37 -9.52
CA VAL A 273 -10.49 -8.43 -10.01
C VAL A 273 -10.36 -8.52 -11.53
N ALA A 274 -9.98 -9.70 -12.03
CA ALA A 274 -9.93 -10.01 -13.45
C ALA A 274 -11.30 -10.46 -13.97
N LYS A 275 -11.88 -9.76 -14.96
CA LYS A 275 -13.20 -10.12 -15.52
C LYS A 275 -13.19 -11.40 -16.36
N SER A 276 -12.03 -11.80 -16.88
CA SER A 276 -11.91 -13.01 -17.70
C SER A 276 -11.41 -14.15 -16.83
N VAL A 277 -12.29 -15.12 -16.58
CA VAL A 277 -12.00 -16.32 -15.81
C VAL A 277 -11.88 -17.47 -16.81
N LYS A 278 -10.67 -17.72 -17.31
CA LYS A 278 -10.47 -18.74 -18.37
C LYS A 278 -10.52 -20.16 -17.82
N GLU A 279 -10.18 -20.34 -16.55
CA GLU A 279 -10.22 -21.60 -15.85
C GLU A 279 -10.23 -21.31 -14.34
N ILE A 280 -11.13 -21.95 -13.61
CA ILE A 280 -11.26 -21.77 -12.16
C ILE A 280 -10.63 -22.98 -11.50
N GLN A 281 -9.67 -22.72 -10.65
CA GLN A 281 -8.96 -23.71 -9.89
C GLN A 281 -9.48 -23.74 -8.45
N ARG A 282 -9.30 -24.88 -7.79
CA ARG A 282 -9.57 -24.97 -6.35
C ARG A 282 -8.70 -23.94 -5.64
N PHE A 283 -9.28 -23.29 -4.66
CA PHE A 283 -8.73 -22.21 -3.87
C PHE A 283 -8.61 -20.86 -4.58
N ASP A 284 -9.08 -20.71 -5.83
CA ASP A 284 -9.24 -19.38 -6.41
C ASP A 284 -10.27 -18.55 -5.62
N VAL A 285 -10.06 -17.24 -5.59
CA VAL A 285 -10.98 -16.31 -4.95
C VAL A 285 -11.81 -15.61 -6.01
N VAL A 286 -13.13 -15.80 -5.94
CA VAL A 286 -14.07 -15.32 -6.94
C VAL A 286 -14.98 -14.25 -6.37
N VAL A 287 -15.32 -13.27 -7.21
CA VAL A 287 -16.35 -12.27 -6.95
C VAL A 287 -17.56 -12.61 -7.81
N PHE A 288 -18.75 -12.69 -7.21
CA PHE A 288 -19.97 -13.09 -7.90
C PHE A 288 -21.19 -12.32 -7.42
N ASN A 289 -22.18 -12.20 -8.29
CA ASN A 289 -23.48 -11.62 -7.91
C ASN A 289 -24.23 -12.64 -7.05
N TYR A 290 -24.47 -12.32 -5.78
CA TYR A 290 -25.36 -13.10 -4.91
C TYR A 290 -26.81 -12.68 -5.10
N SER A 291 -27.05 -11.37 -5.22
CA SER A 291 -28.36 -10.79 -5.53
C SER A 291 -28.23 -9.71 -6.62
N LYS A 292 -29.33 -9.04 -6.96
CA LYS A 292 -29.29 -7.93 -7.94
C LYS A 292 -28.48 -6.72 -7.46
N THR A 293 -28.27 -6.60 -6.15
CA THR A 293 -27.63 -5.44 -5.51
C THR A 293 -26.37 -5.81 -4.73
N GLU A 294 -26.10 -7.10 -4.51
CA GLU A 294 -25.02 -7.56 -3.65
C GLU A 294 -24.07 -8.51 -4.38
N ASN A 295 -22.78 -8.20 -4.25
CA ASN A 295 -21.69 -9.01 -4.76
C ASN A 295 -20.92 -9.60 -3.59
N TYR A 296 -20.64 -10.89 -3.63
CA TYR A 296 -19.85 -11.58 -2.61
C TYR A 296 -18.50 -11.99 -3.16
N ILE A 297 -17.52 -11.99 -2.26
CA ILE A 297 -16.19 -12.56 -2.46
C ILE A 297 -16.08 -13.83 -1.62
N LYS A 298 -15.69 -14.95 -2.23
CA LYS A 298 -15.49 -16.25 -1.57
C LYS A 298 -14.40 -17.05 -2.26
N ARG A 299 -13.83 -18.02 -1.55
CA ARG A 299 -12.87 -18.97 -2.07
C ARG A 299 -13.57 -20.19 -2.64
N VAL A 300 -13.16 -20.64 -3.82
CA VAL A 300 -13.64 -21.87 -4.45
C VAL A 300 -13.05 -23.06 -3.73
N ILE A 301 -13.91 -23.94 -3.21
CA ILE A 301 -13.51 -25.15 -2.49
C ILE A 301 -13.85 -26.40 -3.27
N GLY A 302 -14.90 -26.39 -4.08
CA GLY A 302 -15.29 -27.53 -4.92
C GLY A 302 -15.58 -27.11 -6.35
N LEU A 303 -15.11 -27.93 -7.30
CA LEU A 303 -15.23 -27.72 -8.74
C LEU A 303 -16.31 -28.64 -9.34
N PRO A 304 -16.80 -28.35 -10.56
CA PRO A 304 -17.76 -29.20 -11.25
C PRO A 304 -17.30 -30.66 -11.34
N GLY A 305 -18.20 -31.59 -11.01
CA GLY A 305 -17.97 -33.04 -11.05
C GLY A 305 -17.40 -33.64 -9.76
N GLU A 306 -17.10 -32.84 -8.74
CA GLU A 306 -16.46 -33.31 -7.52
C GLU A 306 -17.47 -33.63 -6.40
N ASN A 307 -17.14 -34.64 -5.60
CA ASN A 307 -17.70 -34.84 -4.28
C ASN A 307 -16.83 -34.12 -3.23
N ILE A 308 -17.44 -33.36 -2.32
CA ILE A 308 -16.76 -32.63 -1.24
C ILE A 308 -17.31 -33.08 0.11
N ILE A 309 -16.41 -33.48 0.99
CA ILE A 309 -16.71 -33.79 2.40
C ILE A 309 -15.73 -33.02 3.27
N TYR A 310 -16.24 -32.32 4.28
CA TYR A 310 -15.43 -31.88 5.42
C TYR A 310 -15.70 -32.81 6.60
N LYS A 311 -14.63 -33.35 7.16
CA LYS A 311 -14.68 -34.16 8.39
C LYS A 311 -13.59 -33.71 9.34
N ASP A 312 -13.96 -33.31 10.55
CA ASP A 312 -13.04 -32.79 11.57
C ASP A 312 -12.11 -31.66 11.04
N GLY A 313 -12.66 -30.82 10.15
CA GLY A 313 -11.94 -29.71 9.51
C GLY A 313 -11.00 -30.13 8.36
N GLU A 314 -10.96 -31.41 8.00
CA GLU A 314 -10.21 -31.92 6.87
C GLU A 314 -11.08 -31.98 5.60
N LEU A 315 -10.54 -31.48 4.49
CA LEU A 315 -11.18 -31.47 3.19
C LEU A 315 -10.89 -32.78 2.45
N TYR A 316 -11.94 -33.48 2.04
CA TYR A 316 -11.87 -34.63 1.15
C TYR A 316 -12.54 -34.28 -0.17
N VAL A 317 -11.84 -34.53 -1.28
CA VAL A 317 -12.32 -34.34 -2.64
C VAL A 317 -12.31 -35.69 -3.33
N ASN A 318 -13.48 -36.17 -3.75
CA ASN A 318 -13.62 -37.51 -4.33
C ASN A 318 -12.96 -38.60 -3.44
N ASP A 319 -13.20 -38.52 -2.13
CA ASP A 319 -12.63 -39.41 -1.09
C ASP A 319 -11.11 -39.30 -0.85
N GLU A 320 -10.41 -38.41 -1.55
CA GLU A 320 -8.99 -38.13 -1.32
C GLU A 320 -8.81 -36.92 -0.40
N LEU A 321 -7.93 -37.05 0.60
CA LEU A 321 -7.57 -35.94 1.48
C LEU A 321 -6.82 -34.86 0.69
N VAL A 322 -7.36 -33.64 0.70
CA VAL A 322 -6.75 -32.47 0.08
C VAL A 322 -6.37 -31.46 1.16
N GLU A 323 -5.11 -31.00 1.14
CA GLU A 323 -4.66 -29.97 2.06
C GLU A 323 -5.39 -28.63 1.76
N ASP A 324 -6.17 -28.17 2.73
CA ASP A 324 -6.80 -26.85 2.73
C ASP A 324 -5.97 -25.88 3.59
N PRO A 325 -5.12 -25.03 2.99
CA PRO A 325 -4.25 -24.13 3.73
C PRO A 325 -5.01 -22.99 4.42
N TYR A 326 -6.30 -22.82 4.11
CA TYR A 326 -7.18 -21.79 4.68
C TYR A 326 -8.14 -22.37 5.71
N ARG A 327 -8.01 -23.65 6.08
CA ARG A 327 -8.87 -24.27 7.11
C ARG A 327 -8.70 -23.58 8.46
N VAL A 328 -9.82 -23.33 9.13
CA VAL A 328 -9.86 -22.78 10.48
C VAL A 328 -10.97 -23.49 11.25
N GLY A 329 -10.62 -24.52 12.01
CA GLY A 329 -11.54 -25.22 12.89
C GLY A 329 -11.76 -26.68 12.53
N ASN A 330 -12.93 -27.19 12.97
CA ASN A 330 -13.34 -28.58 12.87
C ASN A 330 -14.65 -28.69 12.08
N GLU A 331 -14.69 -28.11 10.89
CA GLU A 331 -15.86 -28.13 10.02
C GLU A 331 -16.28 -29.57 9.70
N ASN A 332 -17.58 -29.81 9.70
CA ASN A 332 -18.17 -31.10 9.40
C ASN A 332 -19.41 -30.89 8.55
N PHE A 333 -19.35 -31.28 7.28
CA PHE A 333 -20.48 -31.26 6.36
C PHE A 333 -20.23 -32.13 5.12
N THR A 334 -21.29 -32.49 4.43
CA THR A 334 -21.25 -33.11 3.09
C THR A 334 -21.95 -32.25 2.04
N LEU A 335 -21.65 -32.46 0.76
CA LEU A 335 -22.42 -31.82 -0.32
C LEU A 335 -23.91 -32.14 -0.27
N HIS A 336 -24.28 -33.34 0.16
CA HIS A 336 -25.68 -33.73 0.23
C HIS A 336 -26.46 -32.91 1.26
N GLU A 337 -25.84 -32.59 2.40
CA GLU A 337 -26.45 -31.73 3.42
C GLU A 337 -26.59 -30.27 2.95
N ILE A 338 -25.65 -29.80 2.13
CA ILE A 338 -25.62 -28.40 1.66
C ILE A 338 -26.56 -28.16 0.48
N ALA A 339 -26.60 -29.10 -0.47
CA ALA A 339 -27.19 -28.88 -1.79
C ALA A 339 -27.99 -30.08 -2.32
N GLU A 340 -28.24 -31.10 -1.48
CA GLU A 340 -29.00 -32.31 -1.84
C GLU A 340 -28.41 -33.07 -3.05
N VAL A 341 -27.11 -32.92 -3.30
CA VAL A 341 -26.39 -33.56 -4.40
C VAL A 341 -25.15 -34.30 -3.89
N ASN A 342 -24.77 -35.37 -4.58
CA ASN A 342 -23.55 -36.15 -4.26
C ASN A 342 -22.30 -35.63 -4.98
N THR A 343 -22.48 -34.93 -6.09
CA THR A 343 -21.42 -34.31 -6.88
C THR A 343 -21.85 -32.92 -7.33
N ILE A 344 -20.90 -32.00 -7.44
CA ILE A 344 -21.17 -30.64 -7.87
C ILE A 344 -21.61 -30.67 -9.36
N PRO A 345 -22.78 -30.12 -9.72
CA PRO A 345 -23.25 -30.12 -11.10
C PRO A 345 -22.33 -29.34 -12.06
N PRO A 346 -22.45 -29.57 -13.38
CA PRO A 346 -21.74 -28.77 -14.37
C PRO A 346 -21.97 -27.26 -14.15
N ASN A 347 -20.90 -26.48 -14.27
CA ASN A 347 -20.90 -25.02 -14.11
C ASN A 347 -21.39 -24.51 -12.74
N HIS A 348 -21.30 -25.34 -11.70
CA HIS A 348 -21.54 -24.95 -10.31
C HIS A 348 -20.26 -25.10 -9.49
N TYR A 349 -20.18 -24.34 -8.41
CA TYR A 349 -19.00 -24.29 -7.54
C TYR A 349 -19.45 -24.25 -6.08
N LEU A 350 -18.73 -24.98 -5.23
CA LEU A 350 -18.84 -24.82 -3.77
C LEU A 350 -17.86 -23.72 -3.37
N VAL A 351 -18.35 -22.65 -2.72
CA VAL A 351 -17.51 -21.52 -2.30
C VAL A 351 -17.65 -21.28 -0.80
N LEU A 352 -16.53 -21.04 -0.11
CA LEU A 352 -16.48 -20.75 1.33
C LEU A 352 -15.75 -19.44 1.61
N GLY A 353 -16.08 -18.79 2.73
CA GLY A 353 -15.26 -17.70 3.25
C GLY A 353 -14.07 -18.27 4.02
N ASP A 354 -12.94 -17.58 3.98
CA ASP A 354 -11.75 -17.98 4.75
C ASP A 354 -11.96 -17.79 6.26
N ASN A 355 -12.85 -16.86 6.65
CA ASN A 355 -13.31 -16.73 8.02
C ASN A 355 -14.45 -17.72 8.26
N ARG A 356 -14.10 -19.00 8.36
CA ARG A 356 -15.03 -20.15 8.36
C ARG A 356 -16.16 -20.04 9.40
N ASN A 357 -15.89 -19.44 10.55
CA ASN A 357 -16.88 -19.26 11.61
C ASN A 357 -17.77 -18.01 11.45
N ASN A 358 -17.41 -17.09 10.55
CA ASN A 358 -18.09 -15.82 10.35
C ASN A 358 -18.30 -15.50 8.86
N SER A 359 -18.80 -16.49 8.12
CA SER A 359 -19.03 -16.37 6.68
C SER A 359 -20.40 -16.94 6.30
N ALA A 360 -21.23 -16.11 5.66
CA ALA A 360 -22.38 -16.57 4.90
C ALA A 360 -21.88 -17.06 3.53
N ASP A 361 -21.83 -18.37 3.35
CA ASP A 361 -21.29 -19.02 2.16
C ASP A 361 -22.12 -20.22 1.70
N SER A 362 -21.56 -21.07 0.82
CA SER A 362 -22.32 -22.20 0.27
C SER A 362 -22.90 -23.11 1.35
N ARG A 363 -22.35 -23.16 2.57
CA ARG A 363 -22.94 -23.90 3.69
C ARG A 363 -24.34 -23.39 4.08
N SER A 364 -24.65 -22.14 3.78
CA SER A 364 -25.93 -21.49 4.11
C SER A 364 -26.89 -21.38 2.93
N TYR A 365 -26.37 -21.21 1.71
CA TYR A 365 -27.20 -20.93 0.51
C TYR A 365 -26.92 -21.84 -0.69
N GLY A 366 -26.09 -22.87 -0.53
CA GLY A 366 -25.82 -23.86 -1.58
C GLY A 366 -24.79 -23.42 -2.61
N LEU A 367 -24.78 -24.14 -3.74
CA LEU A 367 -23.78 -23.99 -4.80
C LEU A 367 -24.01 -22.74 -5.64
N ILE A 368 -22.93 -22.14 -6.14
CA ILE A 368 -22.99 -20.95 -6.99
C ILE A 368 -22.81 -21.33 -8.46
N ASN A 369 -23.71 -20.84 -9.31
CA ASN A 369 -23.59 -20.97 -10.76
C ASN A 369 -22.47 -20.07 -11.28
N GLY A 370 -21.53 -20.63 -12.06
CA GLY A 370 -20.40 -19.91 -12.63
C GLY A 370 -20.79 -18.73 -13.53
N LEU A 371 -22.02 -18.69 -14.06
CA LEU A 371 -22.53 -17.54 -14.81
C LEU A 371 -22.72 -16.29 -13.93
N ASN A 372 -22.82 -16.46 -12.61
CA ASN A 372 -22.93 -15.34 -11.67
C ASN A 372 -21.56 -14.71 -11.36
N PHE A 373 -20.45 -15.36 -11.77
CA PHE A 373 -19.11 -14.87 -11.49
C PHE A 373 -18.82 -13.61 -12.31
N ILE A 374 -18.41 -12.56 -11.61
CA ILE A 374 -18.00 -11.27 -12.15
C ILE A 374 -16.52 -11.32 -12.54
N GLY A 375 -15.72 -12.01 -11.73
CA GLY A 375 -14.30 -12.16 -11.97
C GLY A 375 -13.59 -12.88 -10.84
N MET A 376 -12.28 -13.03 -11.01
CA MET A 376 -11.38 -13.68 -10.07
C MET A 376 -10.39 -12.66 -9.51
N VAL A 377 -10.17 -12.69 -8.21
CA VAL A 377 -9.15 -11.85 -7.56
C VAL A 377 -7.77 -12.34 -8.00
N LYS A 378 -6.91 -11.40 -8.42
CA LYS A 378 -5.50 -11.69 -8.66
C LYS A 378 -4.72 -11.43 -7.38
N GLU A 379 -4.00 -12.43 -6.92
CA GLU A 379 -2.91 -12.22 -5.95
C GLU A 379 -1.78 -11.48 -6.69
N GLU A 380 -1.33 -10.34 -6.15
CA GLU A 380 -0.20 -9.55 -6.67
C GLU A 380 1.16 -10.09 -6.20
#